data_AF-A0A6N7LZK0-F1
#
_entry.id   AF-A0A6N7LZK0-F1
#
_cell.length_a   1.000
_cell.length_b   1.000
_cell.length_c   1.000
_cell.angle_alpha   90.00
_cell.angle_beta   90.00
_cell.angle_gamma   90.00
#
_symmetry.space_group_name_H-M   'P 1'
#
loop_
_entity.id
_entity.type
_entity.pdbx_description
1 polymer ?
#
loop_
_entity_poly.entity_id
_entity_poly.type
_entity_poly.pdbx_seq_one_letter_code
_entity_poly.pdbx_strand_id
1 'polypeptide(L)'
;MDYRVRLEVFEGPLDLLLHLIKKNELDIFNIPIAEITADYLNYIKFFRKLNLNFAGEFLVMASTLIHIKSRTLLPSMETAEEEEPEDPRAELAARLMEYEKFKEAASILKEREI
;
A
#
# COMPACT_ATOMS: atom_id res chain seq x y z
N MET A 1 -19.60 -25.65 1.89
CA MET A 1 -19.04 -24.52 2.66
C MET A 1 -18.88 -23.37 1.68
N ASP A 2 -19.86 -22.47 1.64
CA ASP A 2 -19.80 -21.28 0.79
C ASP A 2 -18.82 -20.28 1.38
N TYR A 3 -17.60 -20.26 0.83
CA TYR A 3 -16.72 -19.13 1.01
C TYR A 3 -17.31 -17.96 0.23
N ARG A 4 -18.11 -17.12 0.91
CA ARG A 4 -18.47 -15.79 0.41
C ARG A 4 -17.20 -14.94 0.38
N VAL A 5 -16.40 -15.10 -0.66
CA VAL A 5 -15.33 -14.15 -0.98
C VAL A 5 -16.04 -12.90 -1.48
N ARG A 6 -16.44 -12.03 -0.55
CA ARG A 6 -16.68 -10.63 -0.90
C ARG A 6 -15.33 -10.10 -1.36
N LEU A 7 -15.17 -10.00 -2.68
CA LEU A 7 -14.12 -9.16 -3.23
C LEU A 7 -14.42 -7.76 -2.71
N GLU A 8 -13.67 -7.30 -1.72
CA GLU A 8 -13.67 -5.89 -1.35
C GLU A 8 -13.25 -5.15 -2.62
N VAL A 9 -14.18 -4.34 -3.16
CA VAL A 9 -13.90 -3.45 -4.27
C VAL A 9 -13.12 -2.31 -3.66
N PHE A 10 -11.79 -2.42 -3.65
CA PHE A 10 -10.93 -1.33 -3.21
C PHE A 10 -11.02 -0.17 -4.20
N GLU A 11 -11.03 1.04 -3.66
CA GLU A 11 -11.08 2.26 -4.48
C GLU A 11 -9.71 2.63 -5.07
N GLY A 12 -8.68 1.82 -4.83
CA GLY A 12 -7.36 1.99 -5.42
C GLY A 12 -6.25 1.22 -4.70
N PRO A 13 -4.98 1.39 -5.12
CA PRO A 13 -3.85 0.70 -4.52
C PRO A 13 -3.55 1.15 -3.08
N LEU A 14 -3.76 2.43 -2.75
CA LEU A 14 -3.58 2.96 -1.39
C LEU A 14 -4.60 2.37 -0.42
N ASP A 15 -5.83 2.17 -0.88
CA ASP A 15 -6.90 1.57 -0.08
C ASP A 15 -6.59 0.10 0.26
N LEU A 16 -6.12 -0.66 -0.74
CA LEU A 16 -5.63 -2.02 -0.53
C LEU A 16 -4.46 -2.05 0.46
N LEU A 17 -3.51 -1.10 0.35
CA LEU A 17 -2.39 -1.03 1.28
C LEU A 17 -2.84 -0.73 2.71
N LEU A 18 -3.76 0.22 2.91
CA LEU A 18 -4.34 0.49 4.23
C LEU A 18 -5.05 -0.75 4.80
N HIS A 19 -5.81 -1.47 3.97
CA HIS A 19 -6.43 -2.72 4.39
C HIS A 19 -5.39 -3.74 4.86
N LEU A 20 -4.31 -3.95 4.09
CA LEU A 20 -3.26 -4.90 4.43
C LEU A 20 -2.50 -4.50 5.70
N ILE A 21 -2.21 -3.20 5.87
CA ILE A 21 -1.56 -2.67 7.10
C ILE A 21 -2.45 -2.93 8.32
N LYS A 22 -3.75 -2.61 8.24
CA LYS A 22 -4.71 -2.86 9.32
C LYS A 22 -4.88 -4.34 9.62
N LYS A 23 -4.97 -5.17 8.58
CA LYS A 23 -5.13 -6.62 8.70
C LYS A 23 -3.94 -7.30 9.38
N ASN A 24 -2.74 -6.80 9.14
CA ASN A 24 -1.50 -7.34 9.70
C ASN A 24 -1.07 -6.63 11.00
N GLU A 25 -1.91 -5.73 11.55
CA GLU A 25 -1.64 -4.95 12.76
C GLU A 25 -0.31 -4.17 12.69
N LEU A 26 0.02 -3.65 11.51
CA LEU A 26 1.28 -2.96 11.24
C LEU A 26 1.17 -1.46 11.57
N ASP A 27 2.29 -0.89 12.04
CA ASP A 27 2.44 0.55 12.18
C ASP A 27 2.69 1.20 10.81
N ILE A 28 1.89 2.22 10.48
CA ILE A 28 1.99 2.99 9.23
C ILE A 28 3.32 3.75 9.11
N PHE A 29 3.97 4.08 10.23
CA PHE A 29 5.28 4.73 10.27
C PHE A 29 6.43 3.73 10.18
N ASN A 30 6.19 2.46 10.50
CA ASN A 30 7.22 1.42 10.48
C ASN A 30 6.76 0.19 9.69
N ILE A 31 6.44 0.42 8.42
CA ILE A 31 5.94 -0.64 7.55
C ILE A 31 7.09 -1.60 7.18
N PRO A 32 6.96 -2.92 7.43
CA PRO A 32 7.87 -3.92 6.90
C PRO A 32 7.63 -4.08 5.39
N ILE A 33 8.40 -3.31 4.59
CA ILE A 33 8.23 -3.24 3.13
C ILE A 33 8.31 -4.62 2.47
N ALA A 34 9.16 -5.51 2.98
CA ALA A 34 9.31 -6.84 2.43
C ALA A 34 8.01 -7.67 2.51
N GLU A 35 7.30 -7.59 3.63
CA GLU A 35 6.07 -8.32 3.92
C GLU A 35 4.88 -7.69 3.18
N ILE A 36 4.70 -6.37 3.30
CA ILE A 36 3.58 -5.67 2.64
C ILE A 36 3.64 -5.83 1.12
N THR A 37 4.85 -5.82 0.53
CA THR A 37 5.05 -6.03 -0.91
C THR A 37 4.62 -7.45 -1.31
N ALA A 38 4.97 -8.46 -0.50
CA ALA A 38 4.60 -9.85 -0.79
C ALA A 38 3.08 -10.03 -0.75
N ASP A 39 2.42 -9.49 0.28
CA ASP A 39 0.98 -9.56 0.43
C ASP A 39 0.24 -8.82 -0.67
N TYR A 40 0.69 -7.60 -1.01
CA TYR A 40 0.15 -6.82 -2.12
C TYR A 40 0.26 -7.59 -3.44
N LEU A 41 1.43 -8.15 -3.75
CA LEU A 41 1.64 -8.95 -4.97
C LEU A 41 0.77 -10.21 -5.00
N ASN A 42 0.54 -10.85 -3.86
CA ASN A 42 -0.35 -12.02 -3.76
C ASN A 42 -1.80 -11.62 -4.02
N TYR A 43 -2.24 -10.49 -3.47
CA TYR A 43 -3.60 -9.98 -3.65
C TYR A 43 -3.88 -9.64 -5.12
N ILE A 44 -2.98 -8.90 -5.79
CA ILE A 44 -3.16 -8.54 -7.20
C ILE A 44 -3.11 -9.79 -8.11
N LYS A 45 -2.32 -10.82 -7.77
CA LYS A 45 -2.28 -12.08 -8.54
C LYS A 45 -3.61 -12.83 -8.47
N PHE A 46 -4.26 -12.82 -7.31
CA PHE A 46 -5.60 -13.38 -7.16
C PHE A 46 -6.62 -12.58 -7.97
N PHE A 47 -6.55 -11.25 -7.91
CA PHE A 47 -7.46 -10.36 -8.64
C PHE A 47 -7.30 -10.43 -10.16
N ARG A 48 -6.05 -10.50 -10.67
CA ARG A 48 -5.75 -10.64 -12.11
C ARG A 48 -6.32 -11.92 -12.73
N LYS A 49 -6.50 -12.99 -11.95
CA LYS A 49 -7.16 -14.22 -12.43
C LYS A 49 -8.67 -14.04 -12.61
N LEU A 50 -9.26 -13.03 -11.97
CA LEU A 50 -10.70 -12.77 -11.93
C LEU A 50 -11.10 -11.57 -12.80
N ASN A 51 -10.22 -10.58 -13.01
CA ASN A 51 -10.50 -9.41 -13.84
C ASN A 51 -9.23 -8.67 -14.32
N LEU A 52 -9.11 -8.41 -15.63
CA LEU A 52 -7.93 -7.79 -16.26
C LEU A 52 -7.99 -6.25 -16.36
N ASN A 53 -9.17 -5.65 -16.24
CA ASN A 53 -9.38 -4.22 -16.52
C ASN A 53 -8.89 -3.26 -15.42
N PHE A 54 -8.44 -3.79 -14.28
CA PHE A 54 -8.11 -3.01 -13.07
C PHE A 54 -6.59 -2.80 -12.85
N ALA A 55 -5.74 -3.16 -13.81
CA ALA A 55 -4.33 -3.43 -13.52
C ALA A 55 -3.37 -2.23 -13.50
N GLY A 56 -3.68 -1.10 -14.14
CA GLY A 56 -2.71 -0.02 -14.39
C GLY A 56 -2.09 0.57 -13.12
N GLU A 57 -2.90 1.21 -12.29
CA GLU A 57 -2.46 1.86 -11.05
C GLU A 57 -1.88 0.85 -10.04
N PHE A 58 -2.45 -0.36 -10.02
CA PHE A 58 -1.96 -1.41 -9.13
C PHE A 58 -0.56 -1.91 -9.51
N LEU A 59 -0.25 -1.97 -10.80
CA LEU A 59 1.08 -2.32 -11.30
C LEU A 59 2.09 -1.20 -11.03
N VAL A 60 1.69 0.07 -11.15
CA VAL A 60 2.54 1.21 -10.75
C VAL A 60 2.90 1.08 -9.28
N MET A 61 1.92 0.89 -8.39
CA MET A 61 2.21 0.69 -6.96
C MET A 61 3.07 -0.56 -6.69
N ALA A 62 2.83 -1.67 -7.40
CA ALA A 62 3.69 -2.86 -7.29
C ALA A 62 5.15 -2.54 -7.62
N SER A 63 5.39 -1.76 -8.67
CA SER A 63 6.74 -1.33 -9.06
C SER A 63 7.37 -0.42 -8.00
N THR A 64 6.60 0.50 -7.42
CA THR A 64 7.03 1.39 -6.33
C THR A 64 7.45 0.57 -5.11
N LEU A 65 6.63 -0.39 -4.68
CA LEU A 65 6.93 -1.25 -3.53
C LEU A 65 8.18 -2.10 -3.74
N ILE A 66 8.36 -2.67 -4.94
CA ILE A 66 9.58 -3.42 -5.29
C ILE A 66 10.81 -2.51 -5.28
N HIS A 67 10.69 -1.28 -5.78
CA HIS A 67 11.77 -0.30 -5.76
C HIS A 67 12.18 0.08 -4.33
N ILE A 68 11.20 0.41 -3.48
CA ILE A 68 11.43 0.70 -2.06
C ILE A 68 12.09 -0.51 -1.38
N LYS A 69 11.58 -1.73 -1.60
CA LYS A 69 12.15 -2.97 -1.06
C LYS A 69 13.62 -3.13 -1.45
N SER A 70 13.96 -2.86 -2.71
CA SER A 70 15.33 -2.93 -3.20
C SER A 70 16.22 -1.92 -2.49
N ARG A 71 15.78 -0.67 -2.33
CA ARG A 71 16.57 0.37 -1.64
C ARG A 71 16.76 0.08 -0.16
N THR A 72 15.75 -0.46 0.52
CA THR A 72 15.84 -0.80 1.96
C THR A 72 16.78 -1.99 2.22
N LEU A 73 16.91 -2.92 1.27
CA LEU A 73 17.75 -4.13 1.43
C LEU A 73 19.19 -3.96 0.96
N LEU A 74 19.47 -2.97 0.11
CA LEU A 74 20.81 -2.72 -0.40
C LEU A 74 21.59 -1.84 0.58
N PRO A 75 22.87 -2.16 0.88
CA PRO A 75 23.72 -1.27 1.65
C PRO A 75 23.84 0.07 0.92
N SER A 76 23.64 1.17 1.65
CA SER A 76 23.83 2.51 1.14
C SER A 76 25.26 2.62 0.60
N MET A 77 25.39 2.92 -0.69
CA MET A 77 26.64 3.43 -1.22
C MET A 77 26.84 4.80 -0.58
N GLU A 78 27.60 4.86 0.51
CA GLU A 78 28.01 6.11 1.14
C GLU A 78 28.90 6.89 0.14
N THR A 79 28.29 7.61 -0.79
CA THR A 79 28.95 8.76 -1.41
C THR A 79 28.99 9.85 -0.35
N ALA A 80 30.20 10.18 0.09
CA ALA A 80 30.53 10.96 1.28
C ALA A 80 30.05 12.44 1.31
N GLU A 81 29.08 12.83 0.48
CA GLU A 81 28.64 14.22 0.32
C GLU A 81 27.12 14.44 0.31
N GLU A 82 26.29 13.41 0.45
CA GLU A 82 24.83 13.57 0.38
C GLU A 82 24.16 13.46 1.76
N GLU A 83 23.13 14.30 1.94
CA GLU A 83 22.27 14.46 3.12
C GLU A 83 21.85 13.11 3.75
N GLU A 84 21.49 13.11 5.03
CA GLU A 84 20.97 11.91 5.73
C GLU A 84 20.03 11.13 4.80
N PRO A 85 20.29 9.82 4.57
CA PRO A 85 19.51 9.07 3.61
C PRO A 85 18.04 9.09 4.02
N GLU A 86 17.23 9.83 3.25
CA GLU A 86 15.79 9.93 3.47
C GLU A 86 15.21 8.51 3.45
N ASP A 87 14.44 8.16 4.50
CA ASP A 87 13.83 6.83 4.59
C ASP A 87 13.00 6.60 3.31
N PRO A 88 13.32 5.59 2.49
CA PRO A 88 12.62 5.35 1.22
C PRO A 88 11.13 5.02 1.42
N ARG A 89 10.68 4.82 2.66
CA ARG A 89 9.29 4.58 3.05
C ARG A 89 8.53 5.85 3.40
N ALA A 90 9.22 6.97 3.65
CA ALA A 90 8.61 8.20 4.17
C ALA A 90 7.52 8.74 3.23
N GLU A 91 7.79 8.79 1.93
CA GLU A 91 6.83 9.24 0.93
C GLU A 91 5.56 8.36 0.94
N LEU A 92 5.74 7.04 0.99
CA LEU A 92 4.62 6.10 1.02
C LEU A 92 3.77 6.27 2.27
N ALA A 93 4.40 6.39 3.44
CA ALA A 93 3.71 6.61 4.72
C ALA A 93 2.91 7.91 4.70
N ALA A 94 3.48 9.00 4.17
CA ALA A 94 2.79 10.28 4.03
C ALA A 94 1.53 10.17 3.17
N ARG A 95 1.62 9.49 2.02
CA ARG A 95 0.49 9.29 1.10
C ARG A 95 -0.60 8.41 1.71
N LEU A 96 -0.22 7.38 2.47
CA LEU A 96 -1.18 6.52 3.17
C LEU A 96 -1.92 7.28 4.28
N MET A 97 -1.21 8.11 5.06
CA MET A 97 -1.82 8.97 6.08
C MET A 97 -2.80 9.98 5.47
N GLU A 98 -2.40 10.62 4.37
CA GLU A 98 -3.26 11.57 3.66
C GLU A 98 -4.54 10.87 3.17
N TYR A 99 -4.39 9.73 2.51
CA TYR A 99 -5.52 8.95 2.04
C TYR A 99 -6.43 8.48 3.19
N GLU A 100 -5.87 8.04 4.33
CA GLU A 100 -6.66 7.65 5.51
C GLU A 100 -7.51 8.80 6.04
N LYS A 101 -6.94 10.01 6.15
CA LYS A 101 -7.66 11.21 6.59
C LYS A 101 -8.84 11.54 5.67
N PHE A 102 -8.63 11.49 4.35
CA PHE A 102 -9.71 11.73 3.40
C PHE A 102 -10.78 10.64 3.44
N LYS A 103 -10.38 9.38 3.62
CA LYS A 103 -11.30 8.25 3.77
C LYS A 103 -12.17 8.40 5.03
N GLU A 104 -11.59 8.82 6.15
CA GLU A 104 -12.32 9.09 7.39
C GLU A 104 -13.28 10.27 7.22
N ALA A 105 -12.81 11.39 6.64
CA ALA A 105 -13.66 12.53 6.35
C ALA A 105 -14.85 12.16 5.46
N ALA A 106 -14.61 11.38 4.40
CA ALA A 106 -15.66 10.87 3.51
C ALA A 106 -16.68 10.00 4.26
N SER A 107 -16.23 9.17 5.22
CA SER A 107 -17.13 8.37 6.07
C SER A 107 -18.02 9.26 6.94
N ILE A 108 -17.46 10.27 7.59
CA ILE A 108 -18.21 11.22 8.43
C ILE A 108 -19.24 11.99 7.61
N LEU A 109 -18.87 12.43 6.40
CA LEU A 109 -19.77 13.11 5.46
C LEU A 109 -20.93 12.20 5.06
N LYS A 110 -20.66 10.93 4.75
CA LYS A 110 -21.67 9.94 4.40
C LYS A 110 -22.64 9.65 5.53
N GLU A 111 -22.18 9.64 6.78
CA GLU A 111 -23.05 9.47 7.96
C GLU A 111 -24.01 10.66 8.17
N ARG A 112 -23.63 11.85 7.72
CA ARG A 112 -24.45 13.08 7.79
C ARG A 112 -25.39 13.27 6.60
N GLU A 113 -25.27 12.44 5.57
CA GLU A 113 -26.16 12.44 4.40
C GLU A 113 -27.52 11.80 4.70
N ILE A 114 -27.69 11.23 5.91
CA ILE A 114 -28.91 10.57 6.41
C ILE A 114 -29.81 11.57 7.16
#